data_AF-A0A1W1VEN7-F1
#
_entry.id   AF-A0A1W1VEN7-F1
#
_cell.length_a   1.000
_cell.length_b   1.000
_cell.length_c   1.000
_cell.angle_alpha   90.00
_cell.angle_beta   90.00
_cell.angle_gamma   90.00
#
_symmetry.space_group_name_H-M   'P 1'
#
loop_
_entity.id
_entity.type
_entity.pdbx_description
1 polymer ?
#
loop_
_entity_poly.entity_id
_entity_poly.type
_entity_poly.pdbx_seq_one_letter_code
_entity_poly.pdbx_strand_id
1 'polypeptide(L)' 'MEPAADACLRCGAPISLITRVLGELPVEAPHRGALCPSCYRDLSPEEYNSYFKS' A
#
# COMPACT_ATOMS: atom_id res chain seq x y z
N MET A 1 -15.37 14.78 1.44
CA MET A 1 -14.93 13.71 0.54
C MET A 1 -13.44 13.56 0.80
N GLU A 2 -13.09 12.68 1.73
CA GLU A 2 -11.69 12.44 2.08
C GLU A 2 -11.03 11.81 0.85
N PRO A 3 -9.90 12.34 0.34
CA PRO A 3 -9.20 11.69 -0.74
C PRO A 3 -8.69 10.37 -0.17
N ALA A 4 -9.40 9.28 -0.48
CA ALA A 4 -8.84 7.94 -0.37
C ALA A 4 -7.47 8.04 -1.04
N ALA A 5 -6.42 7.81 -0.25
CA ALA A 5 -5.05 7.93 -0.71
C ALA A 5 -4.84 6.89 -1.81
N ASP A 6 -5.13 7.27 -3.06
CA ASP A 6 -4.97 6.45 -4.26
C ASP A 6 -3.48 6.32 -4.61
N ALA A 7 -2.59 6.44 -3.64
CA ALA A 7 -1.15 6.39 -3.80
C ALA A 7 -0.57 5.46 -2.74
N CYS A 8 0.37 4.63 -3.16
CA CYS A 8 1.09 3.74 -2.28
C CYS A 8 1.86 4.53 -1.22
N LEU A 9 1.69 4.19 0.05
CA LEU A 9 2.42 4.79 1.16
C LEU A 9 3.95 4.74 1.02
N ARG A 10 4.49 3.70 0.37
CA ARG A 10 5.94 3.48 0.27
C ARG A 10 6.56 4.11 -0.98
N CYS A 11 5.91 3.98 -2.14
CA CYS A 11 6.49 4.45 -3.41
C CYS A 11 5.73 5.62 -4.06
N GLY A 12 4.62 6.06 -3.47
CA GLY A 12 3.78 7.14 -4.01
C GLY A 12 3.05 6.79 -5.31
N ALA A 13 3.23 5.57 -5.83
CA ALA A 13 2.64 5.19 -7.10
C ALA A 13 1.12 4.99 -6.98
N PRO A 14 0.35 5.37 -8.02
CA PRO A 14 -1.10 5.33 -7.94
C PRO A 14 -1.63 3.91 -7.83
N ILE A 15 -2.36 3.63 -6.76
CA ILE A 15 -2.88 2.30 -6.42
C ILE A 15 -3.87 1.83 -7.49
N SER A 16 -4.73 2.72 -8.00
CA SER A 16 -5.64 2.40 -9.10
C SER A 16 -4.89 1.95 -10.37
N LEU A 17 -3.73 2.54 -10.64
CA LEU A 17 -2.91 2.16 -11.79
C LEU A 17 -2.23 0.81 -11.56
N ILE A 18 -1.66 0.60 -10.37
CA ILE A 18 -1.01 -0.67 -10.01
C ILE A 18 -2.01 -1.82 -10.05
N THR A 19 -3.23 -1.61 -9.54
CA THR A 19 -4.29 -2.62 -9.54
C THR A 19 -4.68 -3.00 -10.97
N ARG A 20 -4.72 -2.03 -11.90
CA ARG A 20 -4.99 -2.29 -13.32
C ARG A 20 -3.85 -3.00 -14.03
N VAL A 21 -2.60 -2.69 -13.67
CA VAL A 21 -1.41 -3.24 -14.33
C VAL A 21 -1.07 -4.65 -13.83
N LEU A 22 -1.08 -4.86 -12.51
CA LEU A 22 -0.77 -6.14 -11.90
C LEU A 22 -2.00 -7.06 -11.79
N GLY A 23 -3.22 -6.50 -11.81
CA GLY A 23 -4.44 -7.25 -11.52
C GLY A 23 -4.55 -7.65 -10.04
N GLU A 24 -3.68 -7.12 -9.18
CA GLU A 24 -3.62 -7.42 -7.75
C GLU A 24 -4.21 -6.26 -6.95
N LEU A 25 -4.99 -6.59 -5.93
CA LEU A 25 -5.54 -5.59 -5.01
C LEU A 25 -4.44 -5.01 -4.12
N PRO A 26 -4.53 -3.73 -3.74
CA PRO A 26 -3.63 -3.12 -2.78
C PRO A 26 -3.82 -3.71 -1.38
N VAL A 27 -2.81 -3.55 -0.54
CA VAL A 27 -2.85 -3.96 0.86
C VAL A 27 -3.13 -2.75 1.73
N GLU A 28 -4.27 -2.72 2.42
CA GLU A 28 -4.61 -1.65 3.34
C GLU A 28 -3.84 -1.80 4.66
N ALA A 29 -3.02 -0.80 4.97
CA ALA A 29 -2.35 -0.65 6.24
C ALA A 29 -3.27 0.08 7.23
N PRO A 30 -3.65 -0.55 8.35
CA PRO A 30 -4.59 0.03 9.31
C PRO A 30 -4.07 1.37 9.83
N HIS A 31 -4.93 2.40 9.78
CA HIS A 31 -4.63 3.78 10.23
C HIS A 31 -3.53 4.54 9.46
N ARG A 32 -3.00 3.99 8.36
CA ARG A 32 -1.99 4.68 7.53
C ARG A 32 -2.43 4.92 6.09
N GLY A 33 -3.16 3.98 5.47
CA GLY A 33 -3.53 4.07 4.04
C GLY A 33 -3.30 2.75 3.30
N ALA A 34 -2.88 2.80 2.03
CA ALA A 34 -2.71 1.60 1.20
C ALA A 34 -1.26 1.42 0.70
N LEU A 35 -0.84 0.17 0.59
CA LEU A 35 0.44 -0.26 0.03
C LEU A 35 0.20 -1.03 -1.27
N CYS A 36 1.08 -0.79 -2.23
CA CYS A 36 1.08 -1.54 -3.48
C CYS A 36 1.51 -3.00 -3.22
N PRO A 37 0.97 -3.99 -3.94
CA PRO A 37 1.30 -5.41 -3.74
C PRO A 37 2.81 -5.69 -3.92
N SER A 38 3.47 -5.04 -4.87
CA SER A 38 4.94 -5.14 -5.01
C SER A 38 5.67 -4.59 -3.79
N CYS A 39 5.24 -3.43 -3.30
CA CYS A 39 5.82 -2.75 -2.15
C CYS A 39 5.64 -3.55 -0.87
N TYR A 40 4.48 -4.21 -0.77
CA TYR A 40 4.12 -5.10 0.33
C TYR A 40 4.97 -6.37 0.31
N ARG A 41 5.15 -7.00 -0.86
CA ARG A 41 6.01 -8.19 -1.01
C ARG A 41 7.48 -7.89 -0.71
N ASP A 42 7.91 -6.65 -0.97
CA ASP A 42 9.25 -6.16 -0.70
C ASP A 42 9.40 -5.62 0.75
N LEU A 43 8.38 -5.68 1.60
CA LEU A 43 8.50 -5.20 2.98
C LEU A 43 9.38 -6.13 3.80
N SER A 44 10.36 -5.53 4.46
CA SER A 44 11.06 -6.18 5.57
C SER A 44 10.12 -6.40 6.76
N PRO A 45 10.40 -7.39 7.64
CA PRO A 45 9.57 -7.68 8.81
C PRO A 45 9.40 -6.49 9.77
N GLU A 46 10.42 -5.64 9.85
CA GLU A 46 10.45 -4.40 10.66
C GLU A 46 9.49 -3.36 10.09
N GLU A 47 9.54 -3.14 8.78
CA GLU A 47 8.65 -2.22 8.08
C GLU A 47 7.20 -2.71 8.15
N TYR A 48 6.96 -4.02 7.94
CA TYR A 48 5.65 -4.62 8.12
C TYR A 48 5.09 -4.36 9.52
N ASN A 49 5.91 -4.49 10.57
CA ASN A 49 5.50 -4.10 11.93
C ASN A 49 5.10 -2.63 12.01
N SER A 50 5.90 -1.73 11.43
CA SER A 50 5.60 -0.29 11.44
C SER A 50 4.27 0.03 10.75
N TYR A 51 3.92 -0.67 9.66
CA TYR A 51 2.66 -0.43 8.94
C TYR A 51 1.43 -1.15 9.52
N PHE A 52 1.58 -2.37 10.05
CA PHE A 52 0.46 -3.24 10.41
C PHE A 52 0.33 -3.56 11.90
N LYS A 53 1.37 -3.30 12.68
CA LYS A 53 1.45 -3.66 14.10
C LYS A 53 1.64 -2.38 14.91
N SER A 54 0.58 -1.56 14.93
CA SER A 54 0.44 -0.52 15.96
C SER A 54 0.16 -1.17 17.32
#